data_AF-A0A9D1C0M2-F1
#
_entry.id   AF-A0A9D1C0M2-F1
#
_cell.length_a   1.000
_cell.length_b   1.000
_cell.length_c   1.000
_cell.angle_alpha   90.00
_cell.angle_beta   90.00
_cell.angle_gamma   90.00
#
_symmetry.space_group_name_H-M   'P 1'
#
loop_
_entity.id
_entity.type
_entity.pdbx_description
1 polymer ?
#
loop_
_entity_poly.entity_id
_entity_poly.type
_entity_poly.pdbx_seq_one_letter_code
_entity_poly.pdbx_strand_id
1 'polypeptide(L)'
;MSVNSIPGMTNAYQKTAGLAPEQANPNNQGVRAHGQPQLPEQASERAKEVQLSHLTLRQQTQASIVETMFSSSESATQNSLKITYQEAIDKINEILTAEIGDQVVDETAPAPISEEALEAQGGMEYWTPENTAKRIVEGGTAFLAGFQAAHPDLQGEALMDRFMEVVGGGITQGFDQAKGILGDLNVLEGDVESNIDLTYNLVQEGLTNFRNQYLGITPEIEDLATNQTAIESDPDKTE
;
A
#
# COMPACT_ATOMS: atom_id res chain seq x y z
N MET A 1 40.87 37.51 -26.28
CA MET A 1 40.49 38.39 -27.40
C MET A 1 39.80 37.53 -28.45
N SER A 2 38.68 38.05 -28.98
CA SER A 2 37.97 37.62 -30.22
C SER A 2 37.29 36.25 -30.18
N VAL A 3 35.98 36.14 -29.94
CA VAL A 3 34.78 36.45 -30.77
C VAL A 3 34.65 35.66 -32.09
N ASN A 4 33.39 35.24 -32.33
CA ASN A 4 32.73 34.98 -33.63
C ASN A 4 32.99 33.60 -34.28
N SER A 5 32.00 32.86 -34.81
CA SER A 5 30.59 33.13 -35.15
C SER A 5 29.78 31.82 -35.30
N ILE A 6 28.50 31.87 -34.93
CA ILE A 6 27.38 31.03 -35.45
C ILE A 6 26.85 31.79 -36.69
N PRO A 7 26.48 31.20 -37.86
CA PRO A 7 25.18 30.51 -38.04
C PRO A 7 25.11 29.45 -39.18
N GLY A 8 24.12 28.56 -39.19
CA GLY A 8 22.84 28.77 -39.89
C GLY A 8 22.80 27.93 -41.18
N MET A 9 21.95 26.91 -41.25
CA MET A 9 20.61 26.95 -41.89
C MET A 9 20.62 26.52 -43.37
N THR A 10 19.92 25.40 -43.59
CA THR A 10 18.97 25.10 -44.70
C THR A 10 19.46 25.06 -46.15
N ASN A 11 19.31 23.89 -46.77
CA ASN A 11 18.48 23.61 -47.96
C ASN A 11 18.98 22.32 -48.63
N ALA A 12 18.17 21.26 -48.70
CA ALA A 12 17.13 21.01 -49.70
C ALA A 12 17.66 20.25 -50.93
N TYR A 13 16.84 19.28 -51.35
CA TYR A 13 16.80 18.60 -52.66
C TYR A 13 17.82 17.48 -52.99
N GLN A 14 17.23 16.28 -53.04
CA GLN A 14 17.20 15.34 -54.17
C GLN A 14 18.51 14.86 -54.80
N LYS A 15 18.73 13.55 -54.73
CA LYS A 15 19.44 12.82 -55.77
C LYS A 15 18.81 11.44 -56.01
N THR A 16 18.03 11.36 -57.08
CA THR A 16 17.69 10.15 -57.83
C THR A 16 18.92 9.63 -58.58
N ALA A 17 19.14 8.31 -58.62
CA ALA A 17 19.54 7.52 -59.81
C ALA A 17 20.15 6.16 -59.42
N GLY A 18 19.73 5.11 -60.12
CA GLY A 18 20.27 3.74 -60.04
C GLY A 18 19.18 2.73 -60.46
N LEU A 19 18.82 2.65 -61.74
CA LEU A 19 19.33 1.72 -62.77
C LEU A 19 18.82 0.26 -62.61
N ALA A 20 18.07 -0.18 -63.63
CA ALA A 20 17.41 -1.50 -63.87
C ALA A 20 18.43 -2.59 -64.33
N PRO A 21 18.09 -3.86 -64.72
CA PRO A 21 16.76 -4.42 -65.06
C PRO A 21 16.46 -5.91 -64.72
N GLU A 22 15.25 -6.32 -65.10
CA GLU A 22 14.81 -7.64 -65.60
C GLU A 22 14.82 -8.88 -64.69
N GLN A 23 13.63 -9.41 -64.38
CA GLN A 23 13.11 -10.68 -64.93
C GLN A 23 11.58 -10.73 -64.81
N ALA A 24 10.92 -11.06 -65.92
CA ALA A 24 9.48 -11.18 -66.06
C ALA A 24 8.99 -12.60 -65.71
N ASN A 25 7.82 -12.70 -65.06
CA ASN A 25 6.97 -13.88 -65.11
C ASN A 25 5.50 -13.42 -65.24
N PRO A 26 4.74 -13.85 -66.27
CA PRO A 26 3.41 -13.33 -66.55
C PRO A 26 2.34 -14.19 -65.90
N ASN A 27 1.55 -13.61 -64.99
CA ASN A 27 0.16 -14.01 -64.87
C ASN A 27 -0.67 -12.81 -64.41
N ASN A 28 -1.46 -12.31 -65.36
CA ASN A 28 -2.17 -11.05 -65.34
C ASN A 28 -3.66 -11.36 -65.48
N GLN A 29 -4.48 -10.98 -64.49
CA GLN A 29 -5.81 -10.34 -64.64
C GLN A 29 -6.11 -9.73 -63.24
N GLY A 30 -6.36 -8.44 -62.99
CA GLY A 30 -6.55 -7.24 -63.79
C GLY A 30 -7.31 -6.26 -62.89
N VAL A 31 -6.62 -5.39 -62.14
CA VAL A 31 -7.25 -4.32 -61.33
C VAL A 31 -6.57 -3.01 -61.65
N ARG A 32 -7.25 -2.15 -62.43
CA ARG A 32 -7.05 -0.69 -62.41
C ARG A 32 -8.36 0.04 -62.75
N ALA A 33 -8.95 0.65 -61.73
CA ALA A 33 -9.66 1.93 -61.79
C ALA A 33 -9.57 2.56 -60.38
N HIS A 34 -8.63 3.49 -60.18
CA HIS A 34 -8.92 4.89 -59.83
C HIS A 34 -9.67 5.09 -58.50
N GLY A 35 -8.90 5.25 -57.41
CA GLY A 35 -9.39 5.77 -56.13
C GLY A 35 -9.00 7.24 -55.97
N GLN A 36 -9.99 8.11 -55.81
CA GLN A 36 -9.83 9.52 -55.44
C GLN A 36 -9.35 9.66 -53.97
N PRO A 37 -8.66 10.76 -53.61
CA PRO A 37 -8.40 11.10 -52.21
C PRO A 37 -9.68 11.62 -51.53
N GLN A 38 -10.11 11.00 -50.43
CA GLN A 38 -11.25 11.47 -49.62
C GLN A 38 -10.81 12.53 -48.59
N LEU A 39 -11.68 13.52 -48.38
CA LEU A 39 -11.51 14.81 -47.69
C LEU A 39 -11.41 14.74 -46.14
N PRO A 40 -10.97 15.81 -45.45
CA PRO A 40 -10.84 15.90 -43.97
C PRO A 40 -12.15 15.85 -43.16
N GLU A 41 -13.31 15.92 -43.82
CA GLU A 41 -14.62 16.10 -43.19
C GLU A 41 -15.10 14.85 -42.44
N GLN A 42 -14.77 13.66 -42.96
CA GLN A 42 -15.14 12.37 -42.35
C GLN A 42 -14.37 12.07 -41.04
N ALA A 43 -13.24 12.71 -40.80
CA ALA A 43 -12.50 12.58 -39.54
C ALA A 43 -13.10 13.44 -38.42
N SER A 44 -13.69 14.60 -38.77
CA SER A 44 -14.35 15.50 -37.81
C SER A 44 -15.72 14.97 -37.37
N GLU A 45 -16.47 14.34 -38.29
CA GLU A 45 -17.76 13.72 -37.98
C GLU A 45 -17.61 12.49 -37.08
N ARG A 46 -16.63 11.60 -37.34
CA ARG A 46 -16.35 10.48 -36.44
C ARG A 46 -15.89 10.91 -35.04
N ALA A 47 -15.11 12.00 -34.94
CA ALA A 47 -14.68 12.52 -33.64
C ALA A 47 -15.87 13.10 -32.83
N LYS A 48 -16.82 13.75 -33.49
CA LYS A 48 -18.07 14.23 -32.87
C LYS A 48 -19.00 13.08 -32.49
N GLU A 49 -19.11 12.06 -33.33
CA GLU A 49 -19.93 10.87 -33.10
C GLU A 49 -19.40 10.03 -31.92
N VAL A 50 -18.07 9.93 -31.78
CA VAL A 50 -17.40 9.31 -30.62
C VAL A 50 -17.55 10.14 -29.34
N GLN A 51 -17.49 11.48 -29.41
CA GLN A 51 -17.75 12.32 -28.23
C GLN A 51 -19.22 12.32 -27.82
N LEU A 52 -20.16 12.36 -28.78
CA LEU A 52 -21.58 12.21 -28.50
C LEU A 52 -21.86 10.81 -27.94
N SER A 53 -21.23 9.75 -28.45
CA SER A 53 -21.41 8.41 -27.90
C SER A 53 -20.84 8.29 -26.48
N HIS A 54 -19.69 8.90 -26.18
CA HIS A 54 -19.16 8.95 -24.81
C HIS A 54 -20.03 9.77 -23.86
N LEU A 55 -20.58 10.91 -24.31
CA LEU A 55 -21.51 11.72 -23.51
C LEU A 55 -22.83 10.99 -23.26
N THR A 56 -23.33 10.28 -24.28
CA THR A 56 -24.57 9.49 -24.22
C THR A 56 -24.37 8.25 -23.35
N LEU A 57 -23.21 7.59 -23.46
CA LEU A 57 -22.83 6.46 -22.62
C LEU A 57 -22.68 6.90 -21.16
N ARG A 58 -22.09 8.06 -20.88
CA ARG A 58 -22.06 8.64 -19.53
C ARG A 58 -23.45 9.00 -18.99
N GLN A 59 -24.33 9.55 -19.82
CA GLN A 59 -25.70 9.84 -19.40
C GLN A 59 -26.51 8.57 -19.16
N GLN A 60 -26.32 7.53 -19.98
CA GLN A 60 -26.97 6.24 -19.81
C GLN A 60 -26.47 5.51 -18.56
N THR A 61 -25.16 5.55 -18.27
CA THR A 61 -24.64 4.96 -17.02
C THR A 61 -25.15 5.71 -15.79
N GLN A 62 -25.20 7.03 -15.83
CA GLN A 62 -25.79 7.83 -14.76
C GLN A 62 -27.27 7.51 -14.55
N ALA A 63 -28.05 7.39 -15.63
CA ALA A 63 -29.46 7.03 -15.56
C ALA A 63 -29.70 5.60 -15.06
N SER A 64 -28.87 4.63 -15.47
CA SER A 64 -28.98 3.24 -14.98
C SER A 64 -28.57 3.09 -13.52
N ILE A 65 -27.65 3.94 -13.03
CA ILE A 65 -27.30 4.00 -11.61
C ILE A 65 -28.50 4.54 -10.83
N VAL A 66 -29.12 5.62 -11.29
CA VAL A 66 -30.33 6.17 -10.66
C VAL A 66 -31.46 5.13 -10.64
N GLU A 67 -31.72 4.43 -11.74
CA GLU A 67 -32.76 3.39 -11.78
C GLU A 67 -32.46 2.20 -10.84
N THR A 68 -31.21 1.74 -10.76
CA THR A 68 -30.81 0.66 -9.82
C THR A 68 -30.79 1.12 -8.36
N MET A 69 -30.62 2.42 -8.11
CA MET A 69 -30.73 3.06 -6.79
C MET A 69 -32.18 3.16 -6.31
N PHE A 70 -33.18 3.20 -7.19
CA PHE A 70 -34.58 3.44 -6.79
C PHE A 70 -35.55 2.30 -7.12
N SER A 71 -35.14 1.28 -7.88
CA SER A 71 -36.03 0.18 -8.34
C SER A 71 -36.35 -0.89 -7.29
N SER A 72 -35.65 -0.95 -6.16
CA SER A 72 -36.08 -1.74 -5.00
C SER A 72 -35.62 -1.09 -3.69
N SER A 73 -36.50 -0.96 -2.69
CA SER A 73 -36.20 -0.22 -1.45
C SER A 73 -35.05 -0.83 -0.63
N GLU A 74 -34.84 -2.14 -0.75
CA GLU A 74 -33.76 -2.87 -0.08
C GLU A 74 -32.42 -2.67 -0.82
N SER A 75 -32.40 -2.70 -2.16
CA SER A 75 -31.20 -2.35 -2.94
C SER A 75 -30.87 -0.87 -2.89
N ALA A 76 -31.87 0.02 -2.79
CA ALA A 76 -31.70 1.47 -2.64
C ALA A 76 -30.94 1.84 -1.37
N THR A 77 -31.29 1.19 -0.26
CA THR A 77 -30.64 1.40 1.04
C THR A 77 -29.21 0.86 1.01
N GLN A 78 -29.00 -0.34 0.44
CA GLN A 78 -27.65 -0.91 0.29
C GLN A 78 -26.76 -0.09 -0.65
N ASN A 79 -27.31 0.41 -1.75
CA ASN A 79 -26.57 1.21 -2.72
C ASN A 79 -26.26 2.62 -2.20
N SER A 80 -27.17 3.25 -1.45
CA SER A 80 -26.91 4.53 -0.79
C SER A 80 -25.83 4.39 0.29
N LEU A 81 -25.89 3.34 1.11
CA LEU A 81 -24.82 3.02 2.07
C LEU A 81 -23.48 2.82 1.36
N LYS A 82 -23.45 2.08 0.24
CA LYS A 82 -22.24 1.89 -0.55
C LYS A 82 -21.66 3.20 -1.08
N ILE A 83 -22.49 4.10 -1.61
CA ILE A 83 -22.04 5.43 -2.04
C ILE A 83 -21.47 6.20 -0.85
N THR A 84 -22.17 6.22 0.28
CA THR A 84 -21.69 6.91 1.49
C THR A 84 -20.34 6.36 1.95
N TYR A 85 -20.13 5.04 1.91
CA TYR A 85 -18.84 4.44 2.22
C TYR A 85 -17.75 4.81 1.21
N GLN A 86 -18.09 4.88 -0.09
CA GLN A 86 -17.15 5.31 -1.12
C GLN A 86 -16.74 6.78 -0.93
N GLU A 87 -17.70 7.68 -0.70
CA GLU A 87 -17.42 9.09 -0.42
C GLU A 87 -16.57 9.26 0.85
N ALA A 88 -16.82 8.45 1.88
CA ALA A 88 -16.00 8.43 3.09
C ALA A 88 -14.57 7.97 2.80
N ILE A 89 -14.38 6.88 2.05
CA ILE A 89 -13.05 6.39 1.64
C ILE A 89 -12.33 7.43 0.79
N ASP A 90 -13.01 8.07 -0.16
CA ASP A 90 -12.45 9.12 -1.01
C ASP A 90 -11.98 10.30 -0.16
N LYS A 91 -12.78 10.72 0.82
CA LYS A 91 -12.40 11.82 1.73
C LYS A 91 -11.22 11.44 2.62
N ILE A 92 -11.17 10.20 3.11
CA ILE A 92 -10.04 9.71 3.89
C ILE A 92 -8.78 9.66 3.02
N ASN A 93 -8.87 9.18 1.77
CA ASN A 93 -7.77 9.16 0.83
C ASN A 93 -7.24 10.57 0.51
N GLU A 94 -8.13 11.56 0.38
CA GLU A 94 -7.74 12.97 0.23
C GLU A 94 -6.91 13.45 1.43
N ILE A 95 -7.37 13.19 2.65
CA ILE A 95 -6.69 13.59 3.89
C ILE A 95 -5.35 12.85 4.03
N LEU A 96 -5.33 11.53 3.82
CA LEU A 96 -4.13 10.71 3.92
C LEU A 96 -3.07 11.12 2.89
N THR A 97 -3.47 11.39 1.65
CA THR A 97 -2.54 11.83 0.60
C THR A 97 -1.93 13.19 0.96
N ALA A 98 -2.72 14.10 1.54
CA ALA A 98 -2.23 15.40 2.01
C ALA A 98 -1.24 15.27 3.18
N GLU A 99 -1.47 14.34 4.12
CA GLU A 99 -0.60 14.12 5.28
C GLU A 99 0.70 13.38 4.92
N ILE A 100 0.63 12.37 4.03
CA ILE A 100 1.80 11.63 3.54
C ILE A 100 2.74 12.54 2.73
N GLY A 101 2.21 13.59 2.11
CA GLY A 101 2.96 14.59 1.36
C GLY A 101 3.59 14.06 0.06
N ASP A 102 4.29 14.94 -0.65
CA ASP A 102 4.94 14.70 -1.96
C ASP A 102 6.11 13.69 -1.91
N GLN A 103 6.36 13.07 -0.76
CA GLN A 103 7.51 12.19 -0.53
C GLN A 103 7.29 10.75 -1.01
N VAL A 104 6.08 10.38 -1.43
CA VAL A 104 5.73 9.00 -1.82
C VAL A 104 4.96 8.91 -3.15
N VAL A 105 4.58 10.02 -3.77
CA VAL A 105 3.65 9.98 -4.91
C VAL A 105 4.41 9.80 -6.22
N ASP A 106 4.71 8.54 -6.55
CA ASP A 106 4.57 8.13 -7.94
C ASP A 106 3.08 8.34 -8.28
N GLU A 107 2.75 9.23 -9.24
CA GLU A 107 1.36 9.48 -9.65
C GLU A 107 0.64 8.20 -10.14
N THR A 108 1.39 7.11 -10.35
CA THR A 108 0.87 5.79 -10.69
C THR A 108 0.60 4.89 -9.48
N ALA A 109 0.92 5.32 -8.25
CA ALA A 109 0.66 4.56 -7.04
C ALA A 109 -0.85 4.52 -6.74
N PRO A 110 -1.40 3.37 -6.31
CA PRO A 110 -2.80 3.26 -5.93
C PRO A 110 -3.11 4.15 -4.72
N ALA A 111 -4.38 4.58 -4.61
CA ALA A 111 -4.83 5.38 -3.48
C ALA A 111 -4.55 4.65 -2.14
N PRO A 112 -4.19 5.38 -1.06
CA PRO A 112 -3.76 4.78 0.22
C PRO A 112 -4.72 3.72 0.76
N ILE A 113 -6.03 3.97 0.65
CA ILE A 113 -7.10 3.02 0.95
C ILE A 113 -7.78 2.64 -0.36
N SER A 114 -7.35 1.51 -0.91
CA SER A 114 -7.98 0.86 -2.06
C SER A 114 -7.78 -0.64 -1.98
N GLU A 115 -8.64 -1.40 -2.67
CA GLU A 115 -8.50 -2.87 -2.77
C GLU A 115 -7.14 -3.24 -3.38
N GLU A 116 -6.70 -2.52 -4.41
CA GLU A 116 -5.38 -2.69 -5.03
C GLU A 116 -4.24 -2.42 -4.04
N ALA A 117 -4.29 -1.32 -3.26
CA ALA A 117 -3.26 -1.02 -2.27
C ALA A 117 -3.21 -2.09 -1.17
N LEU A 118 -4.38 -2.58 -0.74
CA LEU A 118 -4.48 -3.64 0.26
C LEU A 118 -3.88 -4.95 -0.28
N GLU A 119 -4.23 -5.35 -1.50
CA GLU A 119 -3.66 -6.54 -2.15
C GLU A 119 -2.15 -6.42 -2.36
N ALA A 120 -1.67 -5.26 -2.82
CA ALA A 120 -0.25 -5.01 -3.04
C ALA A 120 0.58 -5.12 -1.75
N GLN A 121 -0.02 -4.85 -0.60
CA GLN A 121 0.60 -4.99 0.72
C GLN A 121 0.54 -6.42 1.28
N GLY A 122 -0.20 -7.34 0.65
CA GLY A 122 -0.38 -8.71 1.12
C GLY A 122 -1.77 -9.01 1.70
N GLY A 123 -2.76 -8.16 1.43
CA GLY A 123 -4.14 -8.34 1.82
C GLY A 123 -4.40 -8.11 3.31
N MET A 124 -5.54 -8.59 3.79
CA MET A 124 -5.92 -8.49 5.21
C MET A 124 -4.94 -9.21 6.15
N GLU A 125 -4.26 -10.26 5.67
CA GLU A 125 -3.22 -10.96 6.44
C GLU A 125 -2.11 -9.99 6.84
N TYR A 126 -1.74 -9.06 5.97
CA TYR A 126 -0.74 -8.04 6.32
C TYR A 126 -1.18 -7.24 7.55
N TRP A 127 -2.47 -6.90 7.69
CA TRP A 127 -2.96 -6.02 8.76
C TRP A 127 -3.45 -6.75 10.01
N THR A 128 -3.16 -8.05 10.17
CA THR A 128 -3.45 -8.75 11.43
C THR A 128 -2.67 -8.15 12.60
N PRO A 129 -3.17 -8.29 13.85
CA PRO A 129 -2.45 -7.85 15.05
C PRO A 129 -1.03 -8.41 15.12
N GLU A 130 -0.84 -9.69 14.80
CA GLU A 130 0.43 -10.40 14.84
C GLU A 130 1.43 -9.84 13.84
N ASN A 131 1.01 -9.65 12.58
CA ASN A 131 1.91 -9.13 11.54
C ASN A 131 2.21 -7.65 11.76
N THR A 132 1.25 -6.89 12.29
CA THR A 132 1.47 -5.50 12.69
C THR A 132 2.46 -5.40 13.84
N ALA A 133 2.29 -6.21 14.89
CA ALA A 133 3.21 -6.25 16.02
C ALA A 133 4.62 -6.63 15.58
N LYS A 134 4.74 -7.65 14.72
CA LYS A 134 6.02 -8.07 14.13
C LYS A 134 6.73 -6.92 13.43
N ARG A 135 6.03 -6.17 12.56
CA ARG A 135 6.62 -5.01 11.86
C ARG A 135 7.09 -3.92 12.82
N ILE A 136 6.32 -3.63 13.87
CA ILE A 136 6.70 -2.63 14.89
C ILE A 136 7.96 -3.08 15.64
N VAL A 137 8.02 -4.35 16.06
CA VAL A 137 9.19 -4.90 16.77
C VAL A 137 10.41 -4.90 15.85
N GLU A 138 10.29 -5.39 14.61
CA GLU A 138 11.37 -5.37 13.62
C GLU A 138 11.87 -3.94 13.34
N GLY A 139 10.94 -3.00 13.10
CA GLY A 139 11.27 -1.60 12.85
C GLY A 139 11.93 -0.91 14.04
N GLY A 140 11.39 -1.09 15.25
CA GLY A 140 11.93 -0.50 16.47
C GLY A 140 13.30 -1.06 16.84
N THR A 141 13.48 -2.37 16.71
CA THR A 141 14.75 -3.04 17.07
C THR A 141 15.85 -2.84 16.04
N ALA A 142 15.51 -2.53 14.77
CA ALA A 142 16.48 -2.20 13.73
C ALA A 142 17.38 -1.00 14.09
N PHE A 143 16.93 -0.11 14.98
CA PHE A 143 17.71 1.03 15.45
C PHE A 143 18.87 0.67 16.39
N LEU A 144 18.95 -0.57 16.90
CA LEU A 144 19.95 -0.96 17.91
C LEU A 144 21.39 -0.70 17.45
N ALA A 145 21.72 -1.00 16.19
CA ALA A 145 23.08 -0.80 15.68
C ALA A 145 23.48 0.68 15.66
N GLY A 146 22.56 1.56 15.25
CA GLY A 146 22.78 3.01 15.29
C GLY A 146 22.86 3.53 16.72
N PHE A 147 22.03 2.99 17.61
CA PHE A 147 22.05 3.33 19.03
C PHE A 147 23.40 2.96 19.69
N GLN A 148 23.91 1.76 19.41
CA GLN A 148 25.23 1.32 19.87
C GLN A 148 26.36 2.24 19.39
N ALA A 149 26.32 2.65 18.12
CA ALA A 149 27.31 3.55 17.56
C ALA A 149 27.30 4.94 18.24
N ALA A 150 26.13 5.40 18.68
CA ALA A 150 25.96 6.66 19.41
C ALA A 150 26.31 6.56 20.91
N HIS A 151 26.31 5.35 21.47
CA HIS A 151 26.55 5.08 22.89
C HIS A 151 27.67 4.05 23.10
N PRO A 152 28.92 4.36 22.69
CA PRO A 152 30.05 3.41 22.72
C PRO A 152 30.50 3.02 24.13
N ASP A 153 30.05 3.74 25.16
CA ASP A 153 30.31 3.50 26.57
C ASP A 153 29.31 2.50 27.20
N LEU A 154 28.19 2.22 26.53
CA LEU A 154 27.18 1.27 27.00
C LEU A 154 27.37 -0.11 26.35
N GLN A 155 27.19 -1.16 27.15
CA GLN A 155 27.27 -2.55 26.69
C GLN A 155 26.40 -3.48 27.53
N GLY A 156 26.07 -4.66 26.98
CA GLY A 156 25.32 -5.70 27.66
C GLY A 156 23.97 -5.21 28.18
N GLU A 157 23.67 -5.49 29.44
CA GLU A 157 22.40 -5.13 30.08
C GLU A 157 22.16 -3.62 30.12
N ALA A 158 23.16 -2.81 30.50
CA ALA A 158 23.01 -1.36 30.59
C ALA A 158 22.68 -0.70 29.24
N LEU A 159 23.28 -1.20 28.15
CA LEU A 159 22.92 -0.78 26.79
C LEU A 159 21.46 -1.15 26.48
N MET A 160 21.09 -2.40 26.76
CA MET A 160 19.77 -2.90 26.41
C MET A 160 18.67 -2.22 27.22
N ASP A 161 18.89 -1.96 28.51
CA ASP A 161 18.01 -1.16 29.36
C ASP A 161 17.75 0.21 28.76
N ARG A 162 18.84 0.93 28.43
CA ARG A 162 18.72 2.28 27.89
C ARG A 162 18.08 2.29 26.51
N PHE A 163 18.40 1.32 25.67
CA PHE A 163 17.77 1.17 24.35
C PHE A 163 16.27 0.90 24.47
N MET A 164 15.88 -0.02 25.35
CA MET A 164 14.47 -0.37 25.59
C MET A 164 13.68 0.77 26.21
N GLU A 165 14.29 1.56 27.10
CA GLU A 165 13.67 2.77 27.63
C GLU A 165 13.33 3.76 26.50
N VAL A 166 14.27 4.01 25.59
CA VAL A 166 14.10 4.97 24.50
C VAL A 166 13.13 4.46 23.43
N VAL A 167 13.39 3.27 22.88
CA VAL A 167 12.59 2.70 21.79
C VAL A 167 11.23 2.24 22.31
N GLY A 168 11.18 1.54 23.44
CA GLY A 168 9.94 1.11 24.07
C GLY A 168 9.08 2.30 24.48
N GLY A 169 9.69 3.35 25.05
CA GLY A 169 8.98 4.59 25.38
C GLY A 169 8.38 5.27 24.15
N GLY A 170 9.13 5.37 23.05
CA GLY A 170 8.63 5.91 21.78
C GLY A 170 7.49 5.09 21.17
N ILE A 171 7.59 3.75 21.25
CA ILE A 171 6.53 2.85 20.79
C ILE A 171 5.26 3.01 21.62
N THR A 172 5.35 3.04 22.95
CA THR A 172 4.19 3.25 23.83
C THR A 172 3.54 4.61 23.56
N GLN A 173 4.34 5.67 23.42
CA GLN A 173 3.81 6.99 23.08
C GLN A 173 3.08 7.00 21.73
N GLY A 174 3.67 6.39 20.70
CA GLY A 174 3.03 6.29 19.38
C GLY A 174 1.72 5.50 19.42
N PHE A 175 1.67 4.45 20.24
CA PHE A 175 0.47 3.65 20.42
C PHE A 175 -0.65 4.43 21.12
N ASP A 176 -0.33 5.18 22.17
CA ASP A 176 -1.28 6.06 22.86
C ASP A 176 -1.83 7.14 21.93
N GLN A 177 -0.97 7.72 21.09
CA GLN A 177 -1.37 8.70 20.07
C GLN A 177 -2.29 8.08 19.02
N ALA A 178 -1.96 6.88 18.52
CA ALA A 178 -2.81 6.17 17.57
C ALA A 178 -4.20 5.84 18.17
N LYS A 179 -4.24 5.37 19.42
CA LYS A 179 -5.52 5.17 20.15
C LYS A 179 -6.30 6.46 20.29
N GLY A 180 -5.63 7.57 20.61
CA GLY A 180 -6.25 8.90 20.68
C GLY A 180 -6.91 9.31 19.37
N ILE A 181 -6.19 9.20 18.25
CA ILE A 181 -6.72 9.51 16.91
C ILE A 181 -7.93 8.63 16.57
N LEU A 182 -7.85 7.33 16.81
CA LEU A 182 -8.95 6.40 16.52
C LEU A 182 -10.15 6.61 17.44
N GLY A 183 -9.92 7.03 18.69
CA GLY A 183 -10.95 7.47 19.62
C GLY A 183 -11.65 8.74 19.14
N ASP A 184 -10.89 9.75 18.69
CA ASP A 184 -11.44 11.00 18.14
C ASP A 184 -12.26 10.77 16.86
N LEU A 185 -11.89 9.76 16.07
CA LEU A 185 -12.65 9.30 14.89
C LEU A 185 -13.88 8.45 15.25
N ASN A 186 -14.09 8.11 16.53
CA ASN A 186 -15.15 7.23 17.01
C ASN A 186 -15.20 5.87 16.29
N VAL A 187 -14.02 5.32 15.96
CA VAL A 187 -13.86 3.98 15.33
C VAL A 187 -13.27 2.94 16.28
N LEU A 188 -12.88 3.35 17.48
CA LEU A 188 -12.29 2.49 18.51
C LEU A 188 -13.37 1.70 19.26
N GLU A 189 -14.04 0.79 18.56
CA GLU A 189 -15.10 -0.06 19.12
C GLU A 189 -14.96 -1.50 18.59
N GLY A 190 -15.46 -2.47 19.37
CA GLY A 190 -15.54 -3.87 18.95
C GLY A 190 -14.19 -4.48 18.58
N ASP A 191 -14.09 -5.03 17.37
CA ASP A 191 -12.88 -5.72 16.89
C ASP A 191 -11.68 -4.77 16.73
N VAL A 192 -11.92 -3.46 16.52
CA VAL A 192 -10.83 -2.49 16.38
C VAL A 192 -10.13 -2.30 17.72
N GLU A 193 -10.89 -2.12 18.80
CA GLU A 193 -10.36 -1.98 20.15
C GLU A 193 -9.58 -3.23 20.58
N SER A 194 -10.16 -4.42 20.38
CA SER A 194 -9.53 -5.69 20.78
C SER A 194 -8.25 -5.99 19.98
N ASN A 195 -8.25 -5.72 18.67
CA ASN A 195 -7.08 -5.91 17.81
C ASN A 195 -5.94 -4.95 18.14
N ILE A 196 -6.26 -3.71 18.51
CA ILE A 196 -5.29 -2.72 18.95
C ILE A 196 -4.62 -3.20 20.24
N ASP A 197 -5.40 -3.56 21.26
CA ASP A 197 -4.84 -4.02 22.53
C ASP A 197 -4.04 -5.33 22.36
N LEU A 198 -4.49 -6.26 21.51
CA LEU A 198 -3.73 -7.45 21.16
C LEU A 198 -2.39 -7.10 20.48
N THR A 199 -2.41 -6.17 19.52
CA THR A 199 -1.18 -5.68 18.85
C THR A 199 -0.19 -5.13 19.86
N TYR A 200 -0.65 -4.32 20.82
CA TYR A 200 0.22 -3.77 21.87
C TYR A 200 0.88 -4.86 22.70
N ASN A 201 0.09 -5.82 23.17
CA ASN A 201 0.60 -6.91 24.01
C ASN A 201 1.67 -7.72 23.27
N LEU A 202 1.42 -8.05 21.99
CA LEU A 202 2.37 -8.76 21.14
C LEU A 202 3.65 -7.95 20.89
N VAL A 203 3.55 -6.63 20.77
CA VAL A 203 4.73 -5.76 20.68
C VAL A 203 5.54 -5.80 21.98
N GLN A 204 4.91 -5.67 23.14
CA GLN A 204 5.60 -5.74 24.43
C GLN A 204 6.30 -7.10 24.64
N GLU A 205 5.62 -8.19 24.27
CA GLU A 205 6.19 -9.53 24.27
C GLU A 205 7.39 -9.63 23.31
N GLY A 206 7.25 -9.12 22.09
CA GLY A 206 8.32 -9.13 21.09
C GLY A 206 9.56 -8.33 21.52
N LEU A 207 9.38 -7.17 22.15
CA LEU A 207 10.48 -6.38 22.73
C LEU A 207 11.16 -7.11 23.89
N THR A 208 10.38 -7.77 24.75
CA THR A 208 10.90 -8.59 25.85
C THR A 208 11.71 -9.77 25.31
N ASN A 209 11.19 -10.46 24.30
CA ASN A 209 11.86 -11.57 23.63
C ASN A 209 13.16 -11.11 22.97
N PHE A 210 13.17 -9.97 22.29
CA PHE A 210 14.38 -9.39 21.71
C PHE A 210 15.43 -9.07 22.77
N ARG A 211 15.04 -8.43 23.89
CA ARG A 211 15.93 -8.16 25.02
C ARG A 211 16.56 -9.45 25.56
N ASN A 212 15.73 -10.46 25.80
CA ASN A 212 16.17 -11.73 26.35
C ASN A 212 17.16 -12.43 25.41
N GLN A 213 16.85 -12.47 24.11
CA GLN A 213 17.75 -13.02 23.09
C GLN A 213 19.09 -12.30 23.05
N TYR A 214 19.10 -10.96 23.12
CA TYR A 214 20.32 -10.18 23.14
C TYR A 214 21.19 -10.45 24.37
N LEU A 215 20.56 -10.60 25.54
CA LEU A 215 21.25 -10.85 26.81
C LEU A 215 21.58 -12.33 27.04
N GLY A 216 21.16 -13.24 26.14
CA GLY A 216 21.32 -14.67 26.31
C GLY A 216 20.48 -15.25 27.45
N ILE A 217 19.37 -14.59 27.81
CA ILE A 217 18.41 -15.05 28.81
C ILE A 217 17.45 -16.01 28.10
N THR A 218 17.55 -17.30 28.41
CA THR A 218 16.50 -18.25 28.03
C THR A 218 15.31 -18.01 28.96
N PRO A 219 14.08 -17.79 28.46
CA PRO A 219 12.92 -17.79 29.33
C PRO A 219 12.87 -19.14 30.04
N GLU A 220 12.97 -19.15 31.37
CA GLU A 220 12.68 -20.35 32.14
C GLU A 220 11.21 -20.67 31.89
N ILE A 221 10.96 -21.70 31.07
CA ILE A 221 9.67 -22.38 31.09
C ILE A 221 9.60 -22.97 32.50
N GLU A 222 8.87 -22.31 33.41
CA GLU A 222 8.49 -22.94 34.68
C GLU A 222 7.79 -24.24 34.34
N ASP A 223 8.50 -25.34 34.54
CA ASP A 223 8.02 -26.69 34.32
C ASP A 223 6.86 -26.94 35.28
N LEU A 224 5.62 -26.88 34.75
CA LEU A 224 4.38 -27.21 35.45
C LEU A 224 4.31 -28.69 35.91
N ALA A 225 5.40 -29.45 35.89
CA ALA A 225 5.44 -30.87 36.23
C ALA A 225 6.21 -31.24 37.52
N THR A 226 6.51 -30.31 38.44
CA THR A 226 7.19 -30.67 39.72
C THR A 226 6.40 -30.35 40.98
N ASN A 227 5.09 -30.63 40.98
CA ASN A 227 4.32 -30.66 42.23
C ASN A 227 3.45 -31.92 42.41
N GLN A 228 4.04 -33.10 42.16
CA GLN A 228 3.43 -34.41 42.47
C GLN A 228 4.35 -35.37 43.26
N THR A 229 5.31 -34.88 44.05
CA THR A 229 6.15 -35.77 44.89
C THR A 229 6.31 -35.32 46.34
N ALA A 230 5.31 -34.63 46.88
CA ALA A 230 5.28 -34.26 48.30
C ALA A 230 4.01 -34.74 49.02
N ILE A 231 3.70 -36.04 48.93
CA ILE A 231 2.80 -36.74 49.88
C ILE A 231 3.15 -38.23 49.92
N GLU A 232 4.29 -38.58 50.53
CA GLU A 232 4.40 -39.75 51.42
C GLU A 232 5.77 -39.76 52.11
N SER A 233 5.84 -39.09 53.25
CA SER A 233 6.74 -39.49 54.33
C SER A 233 6.02 -39.17 55.64
N ASP A 234 5.30 -40.16 56.16
CA ASP A 234 4.88 -40.17 57.57
C ASP A 234 5.72 -41.23 58.29
N PRO A 235 6.81 -40.83 58.97
CA PRO A 235 7.50 -41.69 59.90
C PRO A 235 6.84 -41.57 61.29
N ASP A 236 6.60 -42.72 61.92
CA ASP A 236 6.39 -42.92 63.36
C ASP A 236 4.93 -42.98 63.89
N LYS A 237 4.44 -44.22 64.04
CA LYS A 237 3.63 -44.62 65.20
C LYS A 237 4.10 -45.97 65.75
N THR A 238 5.05 -45.90 66.68
CA THR A 238 5.03 -46.59 67.99
C THR A 238 3.78 -47.42 68.34
N GLU A 239 3.94 -48.75 68.47
CA GLU A 239 3.81 -49.59 69.69
C GLU A 239 4.03 -51.08 69.36
#